data_AF-A0A3R6Y0T9-F1
#
_entry.id   AF-A0A3R6Y0T9-F1
#
_cell.length_a   1.000
_cell.length_b   1.000
_cell.length_c   1.000
_cell.angle_alpha   90.00
_cell.angle_beta   90.00
_cell.angle_gamma   90.00
#
_symmetry.space_group_name_H-M   'P 1'
#
loop_
_entity.id
_entity.type
_entity.pdbx_description
1 polymer ?
#
loop_
_entity_poly.entity_id
_entity_poly.type
_entity_poly.pdbx_seq_one_letter_code
_entity_poly.pdbx_strand_id
1 'polypeptide(L)'
;VGAHLLTLALVGYLDASYASLKAVLAQNRSVCLLVGGSQEALEAHPNTNRLVLDKRRGFIKLALETGAKVVPVYTFGETNMYTQMANPPGSWLRSIQDALVKSLTIATPILTSGPLPKSTPLLTVVGPALDFPHISAPSPGDIAKYHATYKAALQALFDKHKHDYYTPDELLTADLVIFA
;
A
#
# COMPACT_ATOMS: atom_id res chain seq x y z
N VAL A 1 -1.60 -2.67 -24.25
CA VAL A 1 -1.36 -1.93 -22.99
C VAL A 1 -1.62 -0.42 -23.11
N GLY A 2 -1.41 0.23 -24.27
CA GLY A 2 -1.51 1.69 -24.40
C GLY A 2 -2.92 2.34 -24.31
N ALA A 3 -3.99 1.70 -24.79
CA ALA A 3 -5.32 2.31 -24.82
C ALA A 3 -5.99 2.42 -23.42
N HIS A 4 -5.72 1.47 -22.53
CA HIS A 4 -6.25 1.48 -21.16
C HIS A 4 -5.59 2.55 -20.28
N LEU A 5 -4.29 2.80 -20.47
CA LEU A 5 -3.57 3.87 -19.77
C LEU A 5 -4.09 5.25 -20.14
N LEU A 6 -4.45 5.47 -21.42
CA LEU A 6 -5.01 6.75 -21.88
C LEU A 6 -6.38 7.04 -21.25
N THR A 7 -7.20 6.00 -21.05
CA THR A 7 -8.54 6.14 -20.43
C THR A 7 -8.43 6.42 -18.93
N LEU A 8 -7.50 5.75 -18.25
CA LEU A 8 -7.19 5.97 -16.84
C LEU A 8 -6.65 7.40 -16.58
N ALA A 9 -5.84 7.93 -17.49
CA ALA A 9 -5.33 9.31 -17.40
C ALA A 9 -6.43 10.37 -17.44
N LEU A 10 -7.50 10.16 -18.22
CA LEU A 10 -8.62 11.09 -18.33
C LEU A 10 -9.44 11.21 -17.03
N VAL A 11 -9.41 10.18 -16.19
CA VAL A 11 -10.07 10.17 -14.86
C VAL A 11 -9.06 10.36 -13.71
N GLY A 12 -7.83 10.80 -14.02
CA GLY A 12 -6.83 11.18 -13.02
C GLY A 12 -5.93 10.05 -12.51
N TYR A 13 -6.02 8.84 -13.07
CA TYR A 13 -5.10 7.75 -12.78
C TYR A 13 -3.88 7.82 -13.70
N LEU A 14 -2.70 7.59 -13.16
CA LEU A 14 -1.45 7.46 -13.90
C LEU A 14 -0.79 6.12 -13.58
N ASP A 15 0.13 5.68 -14.42
CA ASP A 15 0.96 4.54 -14.06
C ASP A 15 1.85 4.91 -12.86
N ALA A 16 2.03 3.96 -11.95
CA ALA A 16 2.83 4.16 -10.74
C ALA A 16 4.34 4.09 -10.98
N SER A 17 4.81 4.30 -12.22
CA SER A 17 6.25 4.29 -12.49
C SER A 17 6.94 5.50 -11.86
N TYR A 18 8.21 5.30 -11.53
CA TYR A 18 9.04 6.35 -10.95
C TYR A 18 9.07 7.62 -11.81
N ALA A 19 9.14 7.46 -13.15
CA ALA A 19 9.19 8.57 -14.08
C ALA A 19 7.87 9.37 -14.09
N SER A 20 6.72 8.68 -14.11
CA SER A 20 5.41 9.31 -14.12
C SER A 20 5.14 10.05 -12.81
N LEU A 21 5.44 9.44 -11.67
CA LEU A 21 5.32 10.10 -10.37
C LEU A 21 6.22 11.34 -10.28
N LYS A 22 7.48 11.26 -10.74
CA LYS A 22 8.41 12.39 -10.76
C LYS A 22 7.91 13.54 -11.65
N ALA A 23 7.35 13.22 -12.81
CA ALA A 23 6.79 14.21 -13.73
C ALA A 23 5.58 14.94 -13.14
N VAL A 24 4.70 14.24 -12.42
CA VAL A 24 3.55 14.85 -11.73
C VAL A 24 4.02 15.77 -10.59
N LEU A 25 4.97 15.31 -9.78
CA LEU A 25 5.52 16.13 -8.69
C LEU A 25 6.22 17.40 -9.20
N ALA A 26 6.93 17.31 -10.33
CA ALA A 26 7.57 18.47 -10.96
C ALA A 26 6.58 19.56 -11.43
N GLN A 27 5.30 19.20 -11.60
CA GLN A 27 4.22 20.15 -11.92
C GLN A 27 3.55 20.73 -10.67
N ASN A 28 4.14 20.55 -9.47
CA ASN A 28 3.56 20.93 -8.18
C ASN A 28 2.18 20.30 -7.92
N ARG A 29 1.98 19.07 -8.40
CA ARG A 29 0.75 18.28 -8.15
C ARG A 29 1.00 17.20 -7.12
N SER A 30 -0.02 16.86 -6.36
CA SER A 30 0.00 15.73 -5.43
C SER A 30 -0.37 14.42 -6.12
N VAL A 31 0.10 13.30 -5.57
CA VAL A 31 -0.24 11.95 -6.04
C VAL A 31 -0.58 11.06 -4.86
N CYS A 32 -1.63 10.24 -5.01
CA CYS A 32 -1.94 9.15 -4.10
C CYS A 32 -1.33 7.86 -4.66
N LEU A 33 -0.58 7.13 -3.83
CA LEU A 33 0.11 5.91 -4.23
C LEU A 33 -0.26 4.76 -3.30
N LEU A 34 -0.79 3.68 -3.88
CA LEU A 34 -1.01 2.42 -3.18
C LEU A 34 0.30 1.61 -3.17
N VAL A 35 1.06 1.73 -2.09
CA VAL A 35 2.46 1.28 -2.03
C VAL A 35 2.62 -0.25 -2.10
N GLY A 36 1.67 -1.00 -1.52
CA GLY A 36 1.68 -2.47 -1.52
C GLY A 36 1.57 -3.09 -2.91
N GLY A 37 0.88 -2.39 -3.82
CA GLY A 37 0.61 -2.84 -5.18
C GLY A 37 -0.13 -4.17 -5.22
N SER A 38 -0.05 -4.85 -6.38
CA SER A 38 -0.81 -6.09 -6.62
C SER A 38 -0.48 -7.20 -5.62
N GLN A 39 0.75 -7.28 -5.12
CA GLN A 39 1.15 -8.33 -4.18
C GLN A 39 0.36 -8.29 -2.88
N GLU A 40 -0.01 -7.10 -2.39
CA GLU A 40 -0.78 -6.93 -1.16
C GLU A 40 -2.20 -7.49 -1.28
N ALA A 41 -2.79 -7.50 -2.49
CA ALA A 41 -4.11 -8.08 -2.71
C ALA A 41 -4.16 -9.59 -2.41
N LEU A 42 -3.04 -10.32 -2.55
CA LEU A 42 -2.97 -11.75 -2.20
C LEU A 42 -2.94 -12.00 -0.69
N GLU A 43 -2.77 -10.95 0.10
CA GLU A 43 -2.63 -10.99 1.57
C GLU A 43 -3.87 -10.42 2.26
N ALA A 44 -4.82 -9.89 1.49
CA ALA A 44 -6.08 -9.32 1.95
C ALA A 44 -7.05 -10.40 2.45
N HIS A 45 -6.73 -10.97 3.62
CA HIS A 45 -7.60 -11.87 4.35
C HIS A 45 -8.38 -11.11 5.43
N PRO A 46 -9.64 -11.47 5.69
CA PRO A 46 -10.45 -10.80 6.69
C PRO A 46 -9.76 -10.71 8.05
N ASN A 47 -9.95 -9.58 8.72
CA ASN A 47 -9.43 -9.27 10.05
C ASN A 47 -7.89 -9.31 10.14
N THR A 48 -7.20 -9.09 9.02
CA THR A 48 -5.75 -8.96 9.00
C THR A 48 -5.33 -7.60 8.47
N ASN A 49 -4.18 -7.10 8.95
CA ASN A 49 -3.59 -5.83 8.54
C ASN A 49 -2.15 -6.07 8.08
N ARG A 50 -2.00 -6.68 6.91
CA ARG A 50 -0.71 -7.12 6.38
C ARG A 50 -0.30 -6.22 5.22
N LEU A 51 0.72 -5.39 5.42
CA LEU A 51 1.20 -4.42 4.43
C LEU A 51 2.50 -4.88 3.77
N VAL A 52 2.52 -4.90 2.44
CA VAL A 52 3.71 -5.15 1.62
C VAL A 52 4.46 -3.83 1.46
N LEU A 53 5.35 -3.52 2.39
CA LEU A 53 6.01 -2.22 2.45
C LEU A 53 7.52 -2.31 2.68
N ASP A 54 8.06 -3.41 3.21
CA ASP A 54 9.45 -3.43 3.70
C ASP A 54 10.50 -3.21 2.59
N LYS A 55 10.24 -3.75 1.40
CA LYS A 55 11.08 -3.53 0.21
C LYS A 55 10.59 -2.41 -0.71
N ARG A 56 9.43 -1.80 -0.44
CA ARG A 56 8.82 -0.76 -1.29
C ARG A 56 9.39 0.63 -1.02
N ARG A 57 10.69 0.82 -1.27
CA ARG A 57 11.40 2.06 -0.87
C ARG A 57 11.44 3.17 -1.93
N GLY A 58 10.90 2.91 -3.12
CA GLY A 58 10.99 3.82 -4.26
C GLY A 58 10.32 5.18 -4.04
N PHE A 59 9.20 5.22 -3.32
CA PHE A 59 8.50 6.47 -3.04
C PHE A 59 9.27 7.37 -2.05
N ILE A 60 10.01 6.79 -1.10
CA ILE A 60 10.92 7.53 -0.21
C ILE A 60 12.09 8.10 -0.99
N LYS A 61 12.69 7.29 -1.87
CA LYS A 61 13.74 7.77 -2.77
C LYS A 61 13.25 8.97 -3.59
N LEU A 62 12.04 8.87 -4.15
CA LEU A 62 11.43 9.94 -4.93
C LEU A 62 11.19 11.20 -4.09
N ALA A 63 10.68 11.04 -2.87
CA ALA A 63 10.46 12.16 -1.94
C ALA A 63 11.77 12.87 -1.59
N LEU A 64 12.85 12.13 -1.32
CA LEU A 64 14.18 12.69 -1.09
C LEU A 64 14.71 13.43 -2.33
N GLU A 65 14.59 12.85 -3.53
CA GLU A 65 15.05 13.47 -4.77
C GLU A 65 14.24 14.72 -5.18
N THR A 66 13.01 14.85 -4.74
CA THR A 66 12.09 15.93 -5.18
C THR A 66 11.81 16.95 -4.09
N GLY A 67 12.07 16.62 -2.82
CA GLY A 67 11.62 17.41 -1.66
C GLY A 67 10.12 17.29 -1.40
N ALA A 68 9.43 16.33 -2.02
CA ALA A 68 8.00 16.13 -1.79
C ALA A 68 7.74 15.61 -0.37
N LYS A 69 6.70 16.17 0.27
CA LYS A 69 6.21 15.66 1.55
C LYS A 69 5.51 14.31 1.36
N VAL A 70 5.66 13.42 2.34
CA VAL A 70 4.96 12.12 2.32
C VAL A 70 3.92 12.09 3.42
N VAL A 71 2.66 11.83 3.06
CA VAL A 71 1.55 11.73 4.02
C VAL A 71 1.18 10.26 4.20
N PRO A 72 1.36 9.66 5.40
CA PRO A 72 0.90 8.30 5.66
C PRO A 72 -0.63 8.29 5.75
N VAL A 73 -1.25 7.37 5.02
CA VAL A 73 -2.69 7.12 5.02
C VAL A 73 -2.91 5.64 5.25
N TYR A 74 -3.88 5.30 6.10
CA TYR A 74 -4.23 3.93 6.40
C TYR A 74 -5.75 3.78 6.48
N THR A 75 -6.30 2.69 5.95
CA THR A 75 -7.74 2.41 5.99
C THR A 75 -7.99 1.09 6.72
N PHE A 76 -8.70 1.16 7.85
CA PHE A 76 -9.19 -0.03 8.55
C PHE A 76 -10.37 -0.65 7.81
N GLY A 77 -10.45 -1.99 7.82
CA GLY A 77 -11.58 -2.74 7.27
C GLY A 77 -11.49 -3.12 5.80
N GLU A 78 -10.49 -2.64 5.06
CA GLU A 78 -10.37 -2.94 3.62
C GLU A 78 -10.32 -4.45 3.35
N THR A 79 -9.59 -5.20 4.18
CA THR A 79 -9.45 -6.66 4.05
C THR A 79 -10.74 -7.44 4.32
N ASN A 80 -11.75 -6.79 4.91
CA ASN A 80 -13.06 -7.38 5.18
C ASN A 80 -14.06 -7.18 4.03
N MET A 81 -13.72 -6.38 3.02
CA MET A 81 -14.59 -6.14 1.86
C MET A 81 -14.73 -7.36 0.97
N TYR A 82 -13.74 -8.24 0.93
CA TYR A 82 -13.76 -9.47 0.14
C TYR A 82 -13.33 -10.66 0.97
N THR A 83 -13.83 -11.85 0.63
CA THR A 83 -13.23 -13.10 1.11
C THR A 83 -12.58 -13.81 -0.05
N GLN A 84 -11.40 -14.35 0.20
CA GLN A 84 -10.62 -15.10 -0.78
C GLN A 84 -10.29 -16.49 -0.26
N MET A 85 -10.08 -17.44 -1.19
CA MET A 85 -9.65 -18.78 -0.87
C MET A 85 -8.31 -18.75 -0.12
N ALA A 86 -8.16 -19.64 0.87
CA ALA A 86 -6.92 -19.77 1.63
C ALA A 86 -5.75 -20.12 0.69
N ASN A 87 -4.72 -19.29 0.73
CA ASN A 87 -3.51 -19.39 -0.10
C ASN A 87 -2.25 -19.15 0.77
N PRO A 88 -2.03 -19.97 1.82
CA PRO A 88 -0.91 -19.76 2.73
C PRO A 88 0.44 -19.83 1.98
N PRO A 89 1.48 -19.10 2.44
CA PRO A 89 2.82 -19.18 1.88
C PRO A 89 3.30 -20.63 1.76
N GLY A 90 3.85 -21.00 0.61
CA GLY A 90 4.31 -22.37 0.31
C GLY A 90 3.24 -23.30 -0.25
N SER A 91 1.96 -22.89 -0.30
CA SER A 91 0.93 -23.66 -1.01
C SER A 91 1.13 -23.61 -2.53
N TRP A 92 0.62 -24.63 -3.22
CA TRP A 92 0.65 -24.69 -4.69
C TRP A 92 -0.10 -23.52 -5.33
N LEU A 93 -1.29 -23.19 -4.80
CA LEU A 93 -2.07 -22.01 -5.24
C LEU A 93 -1.25 -20.73 -5.11
N ARG A 94 -0.64 -20.51 -3.93
CA ARG A 94 0.16 -19.31 -3.69
C ARG A 94 1.36 -19.21 -4.63
N SER A 95 2.02 -20.34 -4.91
CA SER A 95 3.17 -20.40 -5.82
C SER A 95 2.80 -19.95 -7.25
N ILE A 96 1.62 -20.34 -7.73
CA ILE A 96 1.10 -19.90 -9.03
C ILE A 96 0.79 -18.40 -9.00
N GLN A 97 0.10 -17.93 -7.96
CA GLN A 97 -0.26 -16.52 -7.83
C GLN A 97 0.98 -15.62 -7.76
N ASP A 98 2.00 -16.01 -6.99
CA ASP A 98 3.26 -15.26 -6.90
C ASP A 98 3.99 -15.21 -8.25
N ALA A 99 3.99 -16.31 -9.02
CA ALA A 99 4.56 -16.35 -10.37
C ALA A 99 3.82 -15.40 -11.34
N LEU A 100 2.49 -15.33 -11.25
CA LEU A 100 1.66 -14.42 -12.05
C LEU A 100 1.92 -12.95 -11.67
N VAL A 101 1.96 -12.62 -10.38
CA VAL A 101 2.26 -11.25 -9.92
C VAL A 101 3.66 -10.84 -10.39
N LYS A 102 4.65 -11.72 -10.31
CA LYS A 102 6.02 -11.45 -10.75
C LYS A 102 6.14 -11.25 -12.27
N SER A 103 5.38 -11.99 -13.06
CA SER A 103 5.48 -11.94 -14.53
C SER A 103 4.57 -10.88 -15.17
N LEU A 104 3.38 -10.66 -14.62
CA LEU A 104 2.33 -9.84 -15.23
C LEU A 104 1.94 -8.61 -14.40
N THR A 105 2.43 -8.47 -13.15
CA THR A 105 2.02 -7.41 -12.21
C THR A 105 0.52 -7.42 -11.88
N ILE A 106 -0.19 -8.49 -12.21
CA ILE A 106 -1.62 -8.68 -11.94
C ILE A 106 -1.76 -9.66 -10.78
N ALA A 107 -2.54 -9.28 -9.76
CA ALA A 107 -2.93 -10.19 -8.71
C ALA A 107 -4.24 -10.88 -9.05
N THR A 108 -4.30 -12.18 -8.73
CA THR A 108 -5.43 -13.06 -9.03
C THR A 108 -5.93 -13.74 -7.76
N PRO A 109 -6.42 -12.98 -6.77
CA PRO A 109 -7.09 -13.57 -5.62
C PRO A 109 -8.35 -14.32 -6.08
N ILE A 110 -8.54 -15.55 -5.59
CA ILE A 110 -9.75 -16.32 -5.91
C ILE A 110 -10.82 -15.94 -4.89
N LEU A 111 -11.71 -15.05 -5.30
CA LEU A 111 -12.75 -14.49 -4.45
C LEU A 111 -13.86 -15.51 -4.19
N THR A 112 -14.13 -15.80 -2.93
CA THR A 112 -15.25 -16.65 -2.48
C THR A 112 -16.49 -15.83 -2.12
N SER A 113 -16.36 -14.51 -1.95
CA SER A 113 -17.47 -13.58 -1.72
C SER A 113 -18.23 -13.17 -2.98
N GLY A 114 -17.80 -13.62 -4.15
CA GLY A 114 -18.25 -13.07 -5.44
C GLY A 114 -17.53 -11.77 -5.83
N PRO A 115 -17.94 -11.15 -6.95
CA PRO A 115 -17.22 -10.04 -7.58
C PRO A 115 -17.51 -8.67 -6.95
N LEU A 116 -18.55 -8.55 -6.12
CA LEU A 116 -18.94 -7.30 -5.46
C LEU A 116 -18.41 -7.27 -4.02
N PRO A 117 -17.99 -6.09 -3.53
CA PRO A 117 -17.54 -5.95 -2.17
C PRO A 117 -18.70 -6.12 -1.19
N LYS A 118 -18.38 -6.67 -0.01
CA LYS A 118 -19.28 -6.69 1.15
C LYS A 118 -19.43 -5.28 1.71
N SER A 119 -20.60 -5.00 2.26
CA SER A 119 -20.84 -3.79 3.04
C SER A 119 -20.09 -3.90 4.37
N THR A 120 -18.94 -3.25 4.45
CA THR A 120 -18.04 -3.30 5.61
C THR A 120 -17.76 -1.87 6.08
N PRO A 121 -17.82 -1.58 7.39
CA PRO A 121 -17.36 -0.30 7.93
C PRO A 121 -15.90 -0.05 7.54
N LEU A 122 -15.60 1.13 7.03
CA LEU A 122 -14.23 1.57 6.72
C LEU A 122 -13.89 2.81 7.55
N LEU A 123 -12.68 2.85 8.08
CA LEU A 123 -12.13 4.04 8.73
C LEU A 123 -10.81 4.40 8.07
N THR A 124 -10.80 5.47 7.27
CA THR A 124 -9.56 6.03 6.71
C THR A 124 -9.02 7.10 7.63
N VAL A 125 -7.76 6.93 8.04
CA VAL A 125 -7.02 7.86 8.89
C VAL A 125 -5.85 8.45 8.12
N VAL A 126 -5.63 9.75 8.28
CA VAL A 126 -4.59 10.51 7.60
C VAL A 126 -3.64 11.06 8.65
N GLY A 127 -2.37 10.69 8.54
CA GLY A 127 -1.33 11.18 9.44
C GLY A 127 -0.78 12.56 9.02
N PRO A 128 0.12 13.13 9.83
CA PRO A 128 0.78 14.39 9.48
C PRO A 128 1.70 14.21 8.26
N ALA A 129 1.89 15.28 7.49
CA ALA A 129 2.86 15.30 6.41
C ALA A 129 4.29 15.15 6.97
N LEU A 130 5.02 14.17 6.46
CA LEU A 130 6.42 13.93 6.78
C LEU A 130 7.30 14.76 5.84
N ASP A 131 8.07 15.66 6.44
CA ASP A 131 9.08 16.45 5.75
C ASP A 131 10.40 15.69 5.70
N PHE A 132 10.93 15.50 4.50
CA PHE A 132 12.23 14.90 4.27
C PHE A 132 13.18 15.92 3.64
N PRO A 133 14.50 15.85 3.93
CA PRO A 133 15.46 16.72 3.27
C PRO A 133 15.52 16.40 1.77
N HIS A 134 15.74 17.44 0.96
CA HIS A 134 16.05 17.25 -0.44
C HIS A 134 17.48 16.73 -0.60
N ILE A 135 17.64 15.54 -1.17
CA ILE A 135 18.92 14.90 -1.46
C ILE A 135 18.87 14.44 -2.92
N SER A 136 19.64 15.08 -3.81
CA SER A 136 19.55 14.81 -5.25
C SER A 136 19.99 13.38 -5.64
N ALA A 137 20.86 12.76 -4.85
CA ALA A 137 21.32 11.37 -5.02
C ALA A 137 21.34 10.65 -3.66
N PRO A 138 20.17 10.24 -3.12
CA PRO A 138 20.10 9.65 -1.79
C PRO A 138 20.77 8.27 -1.76
N SER A 139 21.57 8.02 -0.72
CA SER A 139 22.22 6.74 -0.53
C SER A 139 21.20 5.66 -0.09
N PRO A 140 21.52 4.36 -0.23
CA PRO A 140 20.69 3.31 0.35
C PRO A 140 20.45 3.48 1.86
N GLY A 141 21.42 4.04 2.58
CA GLY A 141 21.30 4.35 4.02
C GLY A 141 20.30 5.47 4.30
N ASP A 142 20.31 6.55 3.51
CA ASP A 142 19.33 7.63 3.60
C ASP A 142 17.92 7.09 3.36
N ILE A 143 17.75 6.33 2.28
CA ILE A 143 16.45 5.74 1.92
C ILE A 143 15.95 4.84 3.04
N ALA A 144 16.80 3.97 3.59
CA ALA A 144 16.42 3.08 4.68
C ALA A 144 16.01 3.85 5.95
N LYS A 145 16.75 4.91 6.29
CA LYS A 145 16.46 5.77 7.45
C LYS A 145 15.07 6.42 7.33
N TYR A 146 14.79 7.11 6.23
CA TYR A 146 13.51 7.83 6.08
C TYR A 146 12.34 6.86 5.81
N HIS A 147 12.60 5.70 5.22
CA HIS A 147 11.61 4.64 5.13
C HIS A 147 11.23 4.09 6.51
N ALA A 148 12.19 3.94 7.43
CA ALA A 148 11.90 3.57 8.81
C ALA A 148 11.03 4.63 9.51
N THR A 149 11.30 5.92 9.29
CA THR A 149 10.45 7.01 9.78
C THR A 149 9.01 6.90 9.27
N TYR A 150 8.83 6.62 7.97
CA TYR A 150 7.49 6.41 7.40
C TYR A 150 6.77 5.20 8.01
N LYS A 151 7.46 4.05 8.15
CA LYS A 151 6.90 2.86 8.79
C LYS A 151 6.47 3.13 10.23
N ALA A 152 7.30 3.85 10.99
CA ALA A 152 6.98 4.23 12.37
C ALA A 152 5.75 5.16 12.43
N ALA A 153 5.62 6.11 11.51
CA ALA A 153 4.46 6.99 11.43
C ALA A 153 3.17 6.22 11.11
N LEU A 154 3.22 5.25 10.20
CA LEU A 154 2.11 4.34 9.89
C LEU A 154 1.71 3.48 11.09
N GLN A 155 2.68 2.90 11.78
CA GLN A 155 2.44 2.11 12.99
C GLN A 155 1.78 2.96 14.07
N ALA A 156 2.29 4.16 14.32
CA ALA A 156 1.71 5.08 15.30
C ALA A 156 0.28 5.50 14.93
N LEU A 157 -0.01 5.70 13.63
CA LEU A 157 -1.36 6.00 13.15
C LEU A 157 -2.32 4.83 13.38
N PHE A 158 -1.87 3.60 13.10
CA PHE A 158 -2.63 2.39 13.40
C PHE A 158 -2.90 2.25 14.90
N ASP A 159 -1.87 2.32 15.73
CA ASP A 159 -1.99 2.13 17.18
C ASP A 159 -2.90 3.17 17.84
N LYS A 160 -2.86 4.40 17.33
CA LYS A 160 -3.74 5.48 17.79
C LYS A 160 -5.21 5.19 17.49
N HIS A 161 -5.51 4.71 16.28
CA HIS A 161 -6.88 4.62 15.77
C HIS A 161 -7.50 3.23 15.79
N LYS A 162 -6.74 2.18 16.14
CA LYS A 162 -7.28 0.82 16.24
C LYS A 162 -8.44 0.69 17.23
N HIS A 163 -8.44 1.51 18.30
CA HIS A 163 -9.52 1.56 19.30
C HIS A 163 -10.78 2.28 18.80
N ASP A 164 -10.65 3.11 17.76
CA ASP A 164 -11.79 3.80 17.15
C ASP A 164 -12.56 2.88 16.18
N TYR A 165 -11.93 1.79 15.74
CA TYR A 165 -12.48 0.87 14.74
C TYR A 165 -12.86 -0.50 15.32
N TYR A 166 -11.97 -1.12 16.10
CA TYR A 166 -12.15 -2.48 16.59
C TYR A 166 -12.92 -2.54 17.91
N THR A 167 -13.73 -3.58 18.06
CA THR A 167 -14.33 -3.95 19.35
C THR A 167 -13.26 -4.43 20.34
N PRO A 168 -13.55 -4.47 21.66
CA PRO A 168 -12.61 -4.98 22.67
C PRO A 168 -12.07 -6.38 22.37
N ASP A 169 -12.89 -7.27 21.80
CA ASP A 169 -12.48 -8.63 21.45
C ASP A 169 -11.55 -8.66 20.23
N GLU A 170 -11.85 -7.85 19.20
CA GLU A 170 -11.01 -7.75 18.00
C GLU A 170 -9.65 -7.11 18.29
N LEU A 171 -9.60 -6.18 19.26
CA LEU A 171 -8.35 -5.54 19.69
C LEU A 171 -7.31 -6.53 20.24
N LEU A 172 -7.73 -7.68 20.77
CA LEU A 172 -6.83 -8.71 21.29
C LEU A 172 -5.91 -9.28 20.22
N THR A 173 -6.35 -9.24 18.96
CA THR A 173 -5.62 -9.78 17.81
C THR A 173 -5.27 -8.72 16.76
N ALA A 174 -5.64 -7.45 17.00
CA ALA A 174 -5.41 -6.37 16.05
C ALA A 174 -3.94 -5.90 16.08
N ASP A 175 -3.14 -6.45 15.18
CA ASP A 175 -1.77 -6.02 14.90
C ASP A 175 -1.62 -5.47 13.48
N LEU A 176 -0.62 -4.64 13.27
CA LEU A 176 -0.18 -4.19 11.96
C LEU A 176 1.12 -4.91 11.60
N VAL A 177 1.10 -5.71 10.54
CA VAL A 177 2.25 -6.47 10.08
C VAL A 177 2.81 -5.85 8.81
N ILE A 178 3.97 -5.23 8.91
CA ILE A 178 4.71 -4.73 7.75
C ILE A 178 5.75 -5.76 7.33
N PHE A 179 5.72 -6.18 6.06
CA PHE A 179 6.61 -7.20 5.53
C PHE A 179 6.91 -6.97 4.04
N ALA A 180 7.66 -7.92 3.48
CA ALA A 180 7.96 -8.16 2.07
C ALA A 180 8.62 -7.05 1.24
#